data_AF-A0A2N5KJD5-F1
#
_entry.id   AF-A0A2N5KJD5-F1
#
_cell.length_a   1.000
_cell.length_b   1.000
_cell.length_c   1.000
_cell.angle_alpha   90.00
_cell.angle_beta   90.00
_cell.angle_gamma   90.00
#
_symmetry.space_group_name_H-M   'P 1'
#
loop_
_entity.id
_entity.type
_entity.pdbx_description
1 polymer ?
#
loop_
_entity_poly.entity_id
_entity_poly.type
_entity_poly.pdbx_seq_one_letter_code
_entity_poly.pdbx_strand_id
1 'polypeptide(L)'
;SFLKRHFPDRFEQHVARQPVTIPFLLCVAEYFLILANQHLFMIDEGWADVNLAGDPERALSPTRPASEREAITMLCEEIGHILLSPFPVFWGLPREWESLFHSYGSKDTNILLPAVWRMVEHTNWAYSEGDIEGDTFLEEVFSQEGWATVIALPHLPKETNMDRLCDYLDTQEITLISEGKSICRLGGIIRFILRMTGNGFADYNAEIIAEDFGGQIGFDFSSSDEELRANREAQREAEQIYRCFADLDDIVHGEPQLLIQVAQVIIDAAAHLAANPEPATLVEILGEAEDAPATLEIDMATPDALVSSDRRSSRERPWMKRRAQPRRLPQEDILMDGARPEAQISVYGDGTTLLTRRDGQHGFRCYPISPKVLSQTLSQVPMTAGPLLPNTLGAGWIQGRPWYCLYIPPHTRTLRTLVRDVEREYTFALPPLVWWGWTNQLKIWAVPTTPSAGTFPALDTHLCVAPFPNCNPSGAICWGTAQTPDITTAADLLPAFEVFFRSYFNDHLAGGKSKAYPVNILLRWNDLEPGAAYPMDDLEVANAGSKERPVPILLSQIISAQWRVR
;
A
#
# COMPACT_ATOMS: atom_id res chain seq x y z
N SER A 1 -23.14 -6.63 15.21
CA SER A 1 -22.26 -6.40 16.38
C SER A 1 -21.72 -4.99 16.44
N PHE A 2 -21.15 -4.45 15.35
CA PHE A 2 -20.62 -3.08 15.31
C PHE A 2 -21.64 -2.02 15.74
N LEU A 3 -22.87 -2.05 15.22
CA LEU A 3 -23.94 -1.13 15.63
C LEU A 3 -24.18 -1.14 17.15
N LYS A 4 -24.21 -2.32 17.78
CA LYS A 4 -24.39 -2.44 19.23
C LYS A 4 -23.20 -1.90 20.02
N ARG A 5 -21.99 -2.01 19.48
CA ARG A 5 -20.76 -1.51 20.10
C ARG A 5 -20.68 0.01 20.05
N HIS A 6 -20.79 0.59 18.86
CA HIS A 6 -20.53 2.01 18.64
C HIS A 6 -21.78 2.88 18.84
N PHE A 7 -22.98 2.31 18.72
CA PHE A 7 -24.25 3.02 18.84
C PHE A 7 -25.27 2.22 19.67
N PRO A 8 -24.96 1.89 20.95
CA PRO A 8 -25.79 1.01 21.78
C PRO A 8 -27.23 1.52 21.94
N ASP A 9 -27.42 2.82 22.15
CA ASP A 9 -28.75 3.41 22.32
C ASP A 9 -29.60 3.29 21.05
N ARG A 10 -28.97 3.53 19.88
CA ARG A 10 -29.63 3.39 18.58
C ARG A 10 -29.98 1.93 18.30
N PHE A 11 -29.08 1.00 18.63
CA PHE A 11 -29.35 -0.43 18.53
C PHE A 11 -30.56 -0.85 19.37
N GLU A 12 -30.61 -0.47 20.65
CA GLU A 12 -31.71 -0.81 21.55
C GLU A 12 -33.04 -0.20 21.12
N GLN A 13 -33.01 1.06 20.66
CA GLN A 13 -34.21 1.78 20.24
C GLN A 13 -34.79 1.24 18.92
N HIS A 14 -33.94 0.96 17.93
CA HIS A 14 -34.39 0.75 16.55
C HIS A 14 -34.25 -0.69 16.05
N VAL A 15 -33.32 -1.49 16.60
CA VAL A 15 -32.94 -2.79 16.02
C VAL A 15 -33.23 -3.97 16.94
N ALA A 16 -32.99 -3.85 18.25
CA ALA A 16 -32.99 -4.98 19.18
C ALA A 16 -34.31 -5.78 19.26
N ARG A 17 -35.44 -5.14 18.92
CA ARG A 17 -36.78 -5.74 18.99
C ARG A 17 -37.34 -6.18 17.63
N GLN A 18 -36.60 -5.93 16.56
CA GLN A 18 -37.04 -6.24 15.20
C GLN A 18 -36.76 -7.71 14.85
N PRO A 19 -37.58 -8.34 14.01
CA PRO A 19 -37.32 -9.70 13.55
C PRO A 19 -36.06 -9.75 12.67
N VAL A 20 -35.21 -10.75 12.91
CA VAL A 20 -33.99 -10.95 12.12
C VAL A 20 -34.35 -11.67 10.82
N THR A 21 -34.52 -10.89 9.74
CA THR A 21 -34.65 -11.38 8.37
C THR A 21 -33.47 -10.89 7.54
N ILE A 22 -33.16 -11.58 6.44
CA ILE A 22 -32.07 -11.18 5.53
C ILE A 22 -32.29 -9.75 4.99
N PRO A 23 -33.47 -9.35 4.47
CA PRO A 23 -33.69 -7.97 4.03
C PRO A 23 -33.54 -6.95 5.17
N PHE A 24 -33.97 -7.29 6.39
CA PHE A 24 -33.80 -6.39 7.52
C PHE A 24 -32.33 -6.25 7.94
N LEU A 25 -31.52 -7.32 7.83
CA LEU A 25 -30.08 -7.24 8.06
C LEU A 25 -29.39 -6.29 7.08
N LEU A 26 -29.80 -6.27 5.81
CA LEU A 26 -29.31 -5.29 4.84
C LEU A 26 -29.62 -3.86 5.30
N CYS A 27 -30.87 -3.58 5.69
CA CYS A 27 -31.26 -2.27 6.24
C CYS A 27 -30.45 -1.87 7.48
N VAL A 28 -30.12 -2.83 8.35
CA VAL A 28 -29.29 -2.60 9.54
C VAL A 28 -27.84 -2.31 9.16
N ALA A 29 -27.31 -2.94 8.11
CA ALA A 29 -25.98 -2.65 7.59
C ALA A 29 -25.92 -1.22 7.02
N GLU A 30 -26.87 -0.85 6.15
CA GLU A 30 -26.99 0.52 5.62
C GLU A 30 -27.15 1.55 6.75
N TYR A 31 -28.01 1.27 7.73
CA TYR A 31 -28.18 2.11 8.92
C TYR A 31 -26.86 2.33 9.66
N PHE A 32 -26.09 1.27 9.87
CA PHE A 32 -24.79 1.35 10.51
C PHE A 32 -23.80 2.17 9.68
N LEU A 33 -23.72 1.97 8.36
CA LEU A 33 -22.79 2.67 7.49
C LEU A 33 -23.06 4.18 7.45
N ILE A 34 -24.33 4.59 7.40
CA ILE A 34 -24.70 6.01 7.49
C ILE A 34 -24.28 6.60 8.83
N LEU A 35 -24.57 5.92 9.95
CA LEU A 35 -24.16 6.36 11.28
C LEU A 35 -22.63 6.43 11.41
N ALA A 36 -21.91 5.43 10.88
CA ALA A 36 -20.47 5.39 10.89
C ALA A 36 -19.87 6.55 10.08
N ASN A 37 -20.38 6.82 8.88
CA ASN A 37 -19.98 7.95 8.05
C ASN A 37 -20.17 9.31 8.77
N GLN A 38 -21.29 9.45 9.48
CA GLN A 38 -21.62 10.67 10.22
C GLN A 38 -20.77 10.86 11.48
N HIS A 39 -20.53 9.79 12.24
CA HIS A 39 -20.02 9.88 13.62
C HIS A 39 -18.66 9.23 13.88
N LEU A 40 -18.24 8.26 13.08
CA LEU A 40 -17.00 7.49 13.31
C LEU A 40 -15.89 7.90 12.36
N PHE A 41 -16.08 7.86 11.05
CA PHE A 41 -15.15 8.37 10.05
C PHE A 41 -15.86 8.46 8.70
N MET A 42 -15.46 9.40 7.83
CA MET A 42 -15.98 9.56 6.48
C MET A 42 -15.56 8.38 5.61
N ILE A 43 -16.52 7.76 4.95
CA ILE A 43 -16.35 6.63 4.02
C ILE A 43 -16.50 7.16 2.61
N ASP A 44 -15.64 6.72 1.69
CA ASP A 44 -15.71 7.14 0.29
C ASP A 44 -16.96 6.58 -0.41
N GLU A 45 -17.80 7.49 -0.93
CA GLU A 45 -19.03 7.16 -1.65
C GLU A 45 -18.77 6.35 -2.93
N GLY A 46 -17.61 6.51 -3.57
CA GLY A 46 -17.23 5.73 -4.75
C GLY A 46 -17.11 4.23 -4.49
N TRP A 47 -17.07 3.83 -3.21
CA TRP A 47 -16.95 2.45 -2.75
C TRP A 47 -18.20 1.94 -2.05
N ALA A 48 -19.26 2.77 -1.98
CA ALA A 48 -20.52 2.43 -1.33
C ALA A 48 -21.70 2.65 -2.28
N ASP A 49 -22.49 1.60 -2.51
CA ASP A 49 -23.79 1.71 -3.20
C ASP A 49 -24.89 2.26 -2.26
N VAL A 50 -24.48 2.90 -1.17
CA VAL A 50 -25.35 3.39 -0.08
C VAL A 50 -25.32 4.92 -0.05
N ASN A 51 -26.49 5.54 0.16
CA ASN A 51 -26.58 6.97 0.42
C ASN A 51 -26.05 7.32 1.82
N LEU A 52 -24.72 7.48 1.95
CA LEU A 52 -24.02 7.76 3.20
C LEU A 52 -24.39 9.10 3.84
N ALA A 53 -24.98 10.02 3.07
CA ALA A 53 -25.48 11.32 3.53
C ALA A 53 -26.97 11.31 3.93
N GLY A 54 -27.65 10.16 3.81
CA GLY A 54 -29.08 10.02 4.08
C GLY A 54 -29.46 10.14 5.56
N ASP A 55 -30.76 10.24 5.80
CA ASP A 55 -31.35 10.04 7.12
C ASP A 55 -31.14 8.56 7.54
N PRO A 56 -30.38 8.26 8.61
CA PRO A 56 -30.11 6.89 8.97
C PRO A 56 -31.41 6.16 9.32
N GLU A 57 -32.37 6.78 9.99
CA GLU A 57 -33.65 6.12 10.32
C GLU A 57 -34.43 5.68 9.08
N ARG A 58 -34.26 6.38 7.94
CA ARG A 58 -34.87 6.01 6.67
C ARG A 58 -34.30 4.70 6.11
N ALA A 59 -33.04 4.37 6.39
CA ALA A 59 -32.42 3.12 5.94
C ALA A 59 -33.07 1.87 6.55
N LEU A 60 -33.70 2.00 7.73
CA LEU A 60 -34.44 0.91 8.38
C LEU A 60 -35.81 0.62 7.74
N SER A 61 -36.22 1.40 6.74
CA SER A 61 -37.49 1.26 6.03
C SER A 61 -37.29 1.50 4.53
N PRO A 62 -36.83 0.47 3.79
CA PRO A 62 -36.48 0.63 2.39
C PRO A 62 -37.73 1.02 1.60
N THR A 63 -37.58 1.98 0.69
CA THR A 63 -38.67 2.45 -0.19
C THR A 63 -39.21 1.34 -1.08
N ARG A 64 -38.40 0.32 -1.35
CA ARG A 64 -38.76 -0.94 -2.00
C ARG A 64 -38.18 -2.10 -1.20
N PRO A 65 -38.99 -3.07 -0.74
CA PRO A 65 -38.47 -4.26 -0.10
C PRO A 65 -37.65 -5.08 -1.10
N ALA A 66 -36.39 -5.36 -0.77
CA ALA A 66 -35.53 -6.28 -1.52
C ALA A 66 -36.04 -7.71 -1.33
N SER A 67 -35.99 -8.52 -2.39
CA SER A 67 -36.13 -9.97 -2.25
C SER A 67 -34.97 -10.53 -1.42
N GLU A 68 -35.16 -11.69 -0.80
CA GLU A 68 -34.10 -12.34 -0.01
C GLU A 68 -32.82 -12.57 -0.83
N ARG A 69 -32.96 -12.90 -2.11
CA ARG A 69 -31.82 -13.07 -3.03
C ARG A 69 -31.08 -11.76 -3.30
N GLU A 70 -31.80 -10.69 -3.61
CA GLU A 70 -31.21 -9.35 -3.83
C GLU A 70 -30.48 -8.90 -2.55
N ALA A 71 -31.11 -9.08 -1.39
CA ALA A 71 -30.53 -8.70 -0.11
C ALA A 71 -29.27 -9.50 0.25
N ILE A 72 -29.18 -10.79 -0.11
CA ILE A 72 -27.93 -11.57 0.05
C ILE A 72 -26.83 -10.99 -0.83
N THR A 73 -27.12 -10.71 -2.10
CA THR A 73 -26.12 -10.16 -3.04
C THR A 73 -25.56 -8.85 -2.50
N MET A 74 -26.44 -7.91 -2.15
CA MET A 74 -26.03 -6.60 -1.61
C MET A 74 -25.28 -6.75 -0.29
N LEU A 75 -25.74 -7.61 0.63
CA LEU A 75 -25.00 -7.86 1.87
C LEU A 75 -23.59 -8.42 1.62
N CYS A 76 -23.41 -9.31 0.65
CA CYS A 76 -22.09 -9.83 0.31
C CYS A 76 -21.17 -8.74 -0.24
N GLU A 77 -21.72 -7.85 -1.08
CA GLU A 77 -21.00 -6.69 -1.62
C GLU A 77 -20.62 -5.71 -0.49
N GLU A 78 -21.58 -5.24 0.30
CA GLU A 78 -21.38 -4.31 1.41
C GLU A 78 -20.43 -4.86 2.50
N ILE A 79 -20.55 -6.16 2.83
CA ILE A 79 -19.66 -6.80 3.80
C ILE A 79 -18.24 -6.88 3.27
N GLY A 80 -18.08 -7.32 2.02
CA GLY A 80 -16.77 -7.51 1.41
C GLY A 80 -16.03 -6.20 1.16
N HIS A 81 -16.74 -5.17 0.70
CA HIS A 81 -16.15 -3.91 0.29
C HIS A 81 -15.94 -2.92 1.42
N ILE A 82 -16.85 -2.86 2.41
CA ILE A 82 -16.84 -1.76 3.39
C ILE A 82 -16.74 -2.27 4.83
N LEU A 83 -17.58 -3.23 5.24
CA LEU A 83 -17.62 -3.63 6.65
C LEU A 83 -16.36 -4.35 7.12
N LEU A 84 -15.70 -5.11 6.25
CA LEU A 84 -14.45 -5.82 6.56
C LEU A 84 -13.20 -5.01 6.22
N SER A 85 -13.31 -4.01 5.35
CA SER A 85 -12.17 -3.23 4.88
C SER A 85 -12.65 -1.81 4.55
N PRO A 86 -12.99 -0.99 5.55
CA PRO A 86 -13.56 0.32 5.27
C PRO A 86 -12.55 1.21 4.56
N PHE A 87 -13.02 1.89 3.51
CA PHE A 87 -12.22 2.88 2.77
C PHE A 87 -12.58 4.28 3.25
N PRO A 88 -11.73 4.90 4.07
CA PRO A 88 -11.96 6.26 4.51
C PRO A 88 -11.83 7.23 3.32
N VAL A 89 -12.54 8.36 3.35
CA VAL A 89 -12.31 9.46 2.41
C VAL A 89 -10.90 10.02 2.62
N PHE A 90 -10.30 10.47 1.54
CA PHE A 90 -8.99 11.13 1.48
C PHE A 90 -9.10 12.48 0.80
N TRP A 91 -8.26 13.43 1.21
CA TRP A 91 -8.20 14.77 0.65
C TRP A 91 -6.84 15.08 0.06
N GLY A 92 -5.86 14.18 0.19
CA GLY A 92 -4.54 14.38 -0.38
C GLY A 92 -4.53 14.49 -1.91
N LEU A 93 -3.52 15.18 -2.42
CA LEU A 93 -3.33 15.40 -3.85
C LEU A 93 -2.93 14.09 -4.57
N PRO A 94 -3.46 13.79 -5.76
CA PRO A 94 -3.07 12.64 -6.58
C PRO A 94 -1.55 12.54 -6.86
N ARG A 95 -1.00 11.34 -7.06
CA ARG A 95 0.42 11.15 -7.43
C ARG A 95 0.64 11.33 -8.93
N GLU A 96 -0.33 10.89 -9.72
CA GLU A 96 -0.23 10.95 -11.16
C GLU A 96 -0.56 12.36 -11.62
N TRP A 97 0.44 13.04 -12.16
CA TRP A 97 0.31 14.39 -12.72
C TRP A 97 -0.86 14.50 -13.68
N GLU A 98 -1.13 13.46 -14.48
CA GLU A 98 -2.28 13.42 -15.39
C GLU A 98 -3.62 13.48 -14.62
N SER A 99 -3.74 12.78 -13.50
CA SER A 99 -4.97 12.79 -12.67
C SER A 99 -5.17 14.11 -11.92
N LEU A 100 -4.10 14.81 -11.53
CA LEU A 100 -4.16 16.15 -10.92
C LEU A 100 -4.87 17.18 -11.80
N PHE A 101 -4.81 17.02 -13.13
CA PHE A 101 -5.44 17.95 -14.09
C PHE A 101 -6.68 17.36 -14.80
N HIS A 102 -6.87 16.04 -14.80
CA HIS A 102 -8.02 15.40 -15.43
C HIS A 102 -9.19 15.13 -14.45
N SER A 103 -8.90 14.77 -13.21
CA SER A 103 -9.93 14.36 -12.22
C SER A 103 -10.78 15.53 -11.72
N TYR A 104 -10.28 16.76 -11.84
CA TYR A 104 -10.95 17.98 -11.35
C TYR A 104 -11.71 18.75 -12.44
N GLY A 105 -11.96 18.14 -13.59
CA GLY A 105 -12.91 18.67 -14.60
C GLY A 105 -12.41 19.87 -15.43
N SER A 106 -11.17 20.31 -15.26
CA SER A 106 -10.55 21.39 -16.02
C SER A 106 -9.04 21.21 -16.04
N LYS A 107 -8.44 21.20 -17.25
CA LYS A 107 -6.98 21.06 -17.43
C LYS A 107 -6.18 22.23 -16.87
N ASP A 108 -6.83 23.33 -16.51
CA ASP A 108 -6.17 24.62 -16.30
C ASP A 108 -6.15 25.09 -14.82
N THR A 109 -6.72 24.35 -13.87
CA THR A 109 -7.07 24.90 -12.55
C THR A 109 -5.92 25.03 -11.56
N ASN A 110 -4.93 24.14 -11.58
CA ASN A 110 -4.05 23.96 -10.42
C ASN A 110 -2.71 24.71 -10.52
N ILE A 111 -2.74 26.03 -10.71
CA ILE A 111 -1.52 26.85 -10.84
C ILE A 111 -0.82 27.12 -9.48
N LEU A 112 -1.54 26.94 -8.37
CA LEU A 112 -0.99 27.16 -7.03
C LEU A 112 0.07 26.11 -6.66
N LEU A 113 -0.17 24.86 -7.05
CA LEU A 113 0.73 23.73 -6.83
C LEU A 113 2.15 23.97 -7.40
N PRO A 114 2.33 24.20 -8.73
CA PRO A 114 3.65 24.44 -9.30
C PRO A 114 4.27 25.75 -8.80
N ALA A 115 3.47 26.73 -8.40
CA ALA A 115 3.97 27.96 -7.81
C ALA A 115 4.66 27.73 -6.46
N VAL A 116 4.01 26.99 -5.56
CA VAL A 116 4.59 26.65 -4.26
C VAL A 116 5.85 25.81 -4.45
N TRP A 117 5.82 24.80 -5.32
CA TRP A 117 7.00 24.00 -5.65
C TRP A 117 8.16 24.84 -6.17
N ARG A 118 7.88 25.75 -7.11
CA ARG A 118 8.88 26.68 -7.64
C ARG A 118 9.51 27.51 -6.52
N MET A 119 8.71 28.02 -5.59
CA MET A 119 9.22 28.84 -4.49
C MET A 119 10.09 28.04 -3.51
N VAL A 120 9.78 26.77 -3.25
CA VAL A 120 10.49 25.96 -2.23
C VAL A 120 11.64 25.12 -2.80
N GLU A 121 11.86 25.14 -4.11
CA GLU A 121 12.81 24.29 -4.86
C GLU A 121 14.24 24.27 -4.27
N HIS A 122 14.67 25.37 -3.64
CA HIS A 122 16.01 25.47 -3.03
C HIS A 122 16.04 25.20 -1.51
N THR A 123 14.91 24.98 -0.86
CA THR A 123 14.80 24.77 0.58
C THR A 123 15.05 23.31 0.97
N ASN A 124 15.05 23.01 2.27
CA ASN A 124 15.08 21.63 2.76
C ASN A 124 13.74 20.87 2.56
N TRP A 125 12.69 21.57 2.13
CA TRP A 125 11.40 21.00 1.74
C TRP A 125 11.26 20.88 0.22
N ALA A 126 12.36 21.03 -0.53
CA ALA A 126 12.38 20.77 -1.95
C ALA A 126 11.83 19.36 -2.19
N TYR A 127 10.74 19.28 -2.95
CA TYR A 127 10.09 18.02 -3.29
C TYR A 127 11.03 17.25 -4.22
N SER A 128 11.56 16.11 -3.76
CA SER A 128 12.54 15.32 -4.52
C SER A 128 11.91 14.26 -5.44
N GLU A 129 10.59 14.09 -5.40
CA GLU A 129 9.90 13.08 -6.21
C GLU A 129 9.65 13.63 -7.62
N GLY A 130 10.57 13.29 -8.53
CA GLY A 130 10.52 13.66 -9.94
C GLY A 130 11.09 15.05 -10.14
N ASP A 131 12.31 15.12 -10.66
CA ASP A 131 12.72 16.32 -11.40
C ASP A 131 11.55 16.70 -12.31
N ILE A 132 11.14 17.97 -12.27
CA ILE A 132 10.24 18.57 -13.25
C ILE A 132 11.04 18.69 -14.57
N GLU A 133 11.57 17.58 -15.05
CA GLU A 133 12.43 17.45 -16.22
C GLU A 133 11.51 17.38 -17.44
N GLY A 134 10.92 18.53 -17.78
CA GLY A 134 10.11 18.67 -18.97
C GLY A 134 9.28 19.95 -18.98
N ASP A 135 9.91 21.09 -19.31
CA ASP A 135 9.21 22.37 -19.60
C ASP A 135 8.02 22.17 -20.56
N THR A 136 8.14 21.23 -21.50
CA THR A 136 7.12 20.91 -22.50
C THR A 136 5.80 20.40 -21.93
N PHE A 137 5.78 19.67 -20.81
CA PHE A 137 4.53 19.13 -20.27
C PHE A 137 3.73 20.21 -19.52
N LEU A 138 4.42 21.09 -18.79
CA LEU A 138 3.78 22.19 -18.07
C LEU A 138 3.24 23.26 -19.05
N GLU A 139 3.91 23.46 -20.18
CA GLU A 139 3.40 24.32 -21.27
C GLU A 139 2.11 23.79 -21.92
N GLU A 140 1.86 22.47 -21.92
CA GLU A 140 0.66 21.86 -22.49
C GLU A 140 -0.56 21.89 -21.55
N VAL A 141 -0.32 22.00 -20.24
CA VAL A 141 -1.35 21.95 -19.19
C VAL A 141 -1.81 23.33 -18.76
N PHE A 142 -0.93 24.34 -18.76
CA PHE A 142 -1.27 25.68 -18.27
C PHE A 142 -1.42 26.69 -19.41
N SER A 143 -2.21 27.74 -19.15
CA SER A 143 -2.19 28.92 -20.02
C SER A 143 -0.78 29.52 -20.05
N GLN A 144 -0.36 30.05 -21.21
CA GLN A 144 0.97 30.69 -21.35
C GLN A 144 1.19 31.80 -20.32
N GLU A 145 0.13 32.53 -19.95
CA GLU A 145 0.18 33.60 -18.94
C GLU A 145 0.36 33.04 -17.52
N GLY A 146 -0.40 31.99 -17.16
CA GLY A 146 -0.27 31.34 -15.85
C GLY A 146 1.13 30.75 -15.66
N TRP A 147 1.65 30.05 -16.66
CA TRP A 147 2.98 29.47 -16.62
C TRP A 147 4.10 30.52 -16.57
N ALA A 148 3.99 31.59 -17.38
CA ALA A 148 4.93 32.71 -17.32
C ALA A 148 4.95 33.38 -15.93
N THR A 149 3.80 33.43 -15.26
CA THR A 149 3.69 33.94 -13.89
C THR A 149 4.42 33.04 -12.90
N VAL A 150 4.25 31.71 -12.98
CA VAL A 150 4.94 30.74 -12.13
C VAL A 150 6.46 30.82 -12.30
N ILE A 151 6.97 30.86 -13.54
CA ILE A 151 8.41 30.97 -13.81
C ILE A 151 9.01 32.23 -13.21
N ALA A 152 8.27 33.33 -13.23
CA ALA A 152 8.69 34.62 -12.71
C ALA A 152 8.71 34.69 -11.17
N LEU A 153 8.13 33.70 -10.48
CA LEU A 153 8.15 33.66 -9.02
C LEU A 153 9.58 33.46 -8.50
N PRO A 154 9.96 34.18 -7.43
CA PRO A 154 11.27 34.04 -6.82
C PRO A 154 11.35 32.81 -5.91
N HIS A 155 12.57 32.36 -5.70
CA HIS A 155 12.89 31.25 -4.81
C HIS A 155 13.01 31.72 -3.36
N LEU A 156 12.60 30.86 -2.43
CA LEU A 156 12.95 31.00 -1.02
C LEU A 156 14.44 30.68 -0.80
N PRO A 157 15.11 31.37 0.14
CA PRO A 157 16.47 31.03 0.54
C PRO A 157 16.56 29.59 1.03
N LYS A 158 17.68 28.92 0.76
CA LYS A 158 17.93 27.53 1.17
C LYS A 158 17.81 27.32 2.68
N GLU A 159 18.20 28.34 3.44
CA GLU A 159 18.25 28.35 4.90
C GLU A 159 16.88 28.66 5.54
N THR A 160 15.81 28.79 4.75
CA THR A 160 14.46 29.06 5.25
C THR A 160 13.99 27.89 6.12
N ASN A 161 13.69 28.17 7.38
CA ASN A 161 13.01 27.22 8.26
C ASN A 161 11.52 27.16 7.89
N MET A 162 11.16 26.15 7.08
CA MET A 162 9.84 26.02 6.48
C MET A 162 8.73 25.77 7.51
N ASP A 163 8.98 24.98 8.56
CA ASP A 163 8.01 24.78 9.64
C ASP A 163 7.62 26.11 10.28
N ARG A 164 8.63 26.91 10.65
CA ARG A 164 8.44 28.22 11.26
C ARG A 164 7.76 29.21 10.31
N LEU A 165 8.08 29.15 9.02
CA LEU A 165 7.43 29.95 7.99
C LEU A 165 5.95 29.62 7.89
N CYS A 166 5.60 28.34 7.77
CA CYS A 166 4.22 27.90 7.69
C CYS A 166 3.43 28.22 8.97
N ASP A 167 4.01 28.02 10.16
CA ASP A 167 3.39 28.41 11.44
C ASP A 167 3.09 29.92 11.49
N TYR A 168 4.06 30.74 11.07
CA TYR A 168 3.85 32.18 10.99
C TYR A 168 2.71 32.53 10.03
N LEU A 169 2.73 31.98 8.81
CA LEU A 169 1.71 32.24 7.79
C LEU A 169 0.30 31.79 8.22
N ASP A 170 0.18 30.73 9.03
CA ASP A 170 -1.11 30.28 9.57
C ASP A 170 -1.73 31.27 10.56
N THR A 171 -0.93 32.15 11.16
CA THR A 171 -1.41 33.22 12.07
C THR A 171 -1.79 34.51 11.34
N GLN A 172 -1.45 34.64 10.06
CA GLN A 172 -1.70 35.86 9.29
C GLN A 172 -3.07 35.80 8.60
N GLU A 173 -3.81 36.90 8.64
CA GLU A 173 -4.96 37.11 7.77
C GLU A 173 -4.49 37.87 6.54
N ILE A 174 -4.53 37.23 5.37
CA ILE A 174 -3.98 37.78 4.14
C ILE A 174 -5.14 38.26 3.26
N THR A 175 -5.31 39.58 3.15
CA THR A 175 -6.33 40.15 2.24
C THR A 175 -5.77 40.26 0.83
N LEU A 176 -6.36 39.53 -0.12
CA LEU A 176 -6.05 39.69 -1.53
C LEU A 176 -6.73 40.94 -2.11
N ILE A 177 -6.10 41.56 -3.11
CA ILE A 177 -6.61 42.79 -3.74
C ILE A 177 -7.93 42.52 -4.52
N SER A 178 -8.18 41.26 -4.90
CA SER A 178 -9.42 40.78 -5.50
C SER A 178 -10.56 40.75 -4.49
N GLU A 179 -11.54 41.65 -4.69
CA GLU A 179 -12.86 41.68 -4.02
C GLU A 179 -12.89 41.60 -2.48
N GLY A 180 -11.75 41.82 -1.80
CA GLY A 180 -11.65 41.72 -0.34
C GLY A 180 -11.70 40.28 0.18
N LYS A 181 -11.39 39.28 -0.66
CA LYS A 181 -11.25 37.89 -0.20
C LYS A 181 -10.05 37.78 0.73
N SER A 182 -10.25 37.24 1.93
CA SER A 182 -9.16 36.91 2.86
C SER A 182 -8.79 35.43 2.74
N ILE A 183 -7.49 35.17 2.73
CA ILE A 183 -6.92 33.83 2.86
C ILE A 183 -6.54 33.65 4.32
N CYS A 184 -6.87 32.48 4.86
CA CYS A 184 -6.37 32.01 6.14
C CYS A 184 -5.64 30.67 5.94
N ARG A 185 -4.79 30.30 6.90
CA ARG A 185 -4.07 29.02 6.91
C ARG A 185 -3.16 28.77 5.70
N LEU A 186 -2.49 29.81 5.20
CA LEU A 186 -1.59 29.69 4.05
C LEU A 186 -0.44 28.70 4.33
N GLY A 187 0.04 28.61 5.58
CA GLY A 187 1.02 27.60 5.98
C GLY A 187 0.49 26.18 5.85
N GLY A 188 -0.74 25.93 6.28
CA GLY A 188 -1.46 24.66 6.11
C GLY A 188 -1.63 24.27 4.64
N ILE A 189 -1.94 25.24 3.76
CA ILE A 189 -2.02 25.03 2.31
C ILE A 189 -0.65 24.63 1.74
N ILE A 190 0.42 25.32 2.12
CA ILE A 190 1.79 24.99 1.68
C ILE A 190 2.16 23.57 2.14
N ARG A 191 1.89 23.23 3.40
CA ARG A 191 2.11 21.87 3.93
C ARG A 191 1.31 20.82 3.17
N PHE A 192 0.05 21.12 2.85
CA PHE A 192 -0.81 20.22 2.07
C PHE A 192 -0.25 19.94 0.67
N ILE A 193 0.12 21.00 -0.05
CA ILE A 193 0.76 20.90 -1.37
C ILE A 193 2.04 20.05 -1.31
N LEU A 194 2.82 20.21 -0.25
CA LEU A 194 4.08 19.50 -0.06
C LEU A 194 3.93 18.15 0.66
N ARG A 195 2.71 17.77 1.06
CA ARG A 195 2.40 16.55 1.83
C ARG A 195 3.17 16.46 3.16
N MET A 196 3.26 17.60 3.84
CA MET A 196 3.97 17.80 5.11
C MET A 196 2.99 18.27 6.20
N THR A 197 1.72 17.89 6.13
CA THR A 197 0.72 18.29 7.14
C THR A 197 0.86 17.48 8.43
N GLY A 198 1.47 16.29 8.37
CA GLY A 198 1.48 15.34 9.47
C GLY A 198 0.14 14.61 9.63
N ASN A 199 -0.78 14.81 8.68
CA ASN A 199 -2.09 14.21 8.64
C ASN A 199 -2.16 13.31 7.41
N GLY A 200 -2.16 11.99 7.64
CA GLY A 200 -2.15 11.00 6.54
C GLY A 200 -3.31 11.11 5.57
N PHE A 201 -4.45 11.69 5.98
CA PHE A 201 -5.59 11.91 5.07
C PHE A 201 -5.41 13.08 4.11
N ALA A 202 -4.55 14.03 4.49
CA ALA A 202 -4.20 15.21 3.70
C ALA A 202 -2.90 15.01 2.90
N ASP A 203 -1.99 14.18 3.40
CA ASP A 203 -0.70 13.92 2.75
C ASP A 203 -0.80 12.83 1.66
N TYR A 204 -1.77 11.92 1.74
CA TYR A 204 -1.95 10.83 0.78
C TYR A 204 -3.33 10.84 0.13
N ASN A 205 -3.39 10.53 -1.15
CA ASN A 205 -4.64 10.25 -1.85
C ASN A 205 -5.04 8.77 -1.70
N ALA A 206 -6.28 8.45 -2.08
CA ALA A 206 -6.85 7.11 -1.98
C ALA A 206 -6.06 6.05 -2.75
N GLU A 207 -5.52 6.41 -3.92
CA GLU A 207 -4.78 5.51 -4.79
C GLU A 207 -3.41 5.15 -4.20
N ILE A 208 -2.65 6.12 -3.67
CA ILE A 208 -1.39 5.85 -2.97
C ILE A 208 -1.63 4.91 -1.79
N ILE A 209 -2.72 5.09 -1.05
CA ILE A 209 -3.02 4.21 0.08
C ILE A 209 -3.41 2.81 -0.41
N ALA A 210 -4.17 2.71 -1.49
CA ALA A 210 -4.50 1.44 -2.13
C ALA A 210 -3.24 0.72 -2.65
N GLU A 211 -2.34 1.43 -3.31
CA GLU A 211 -1.17 0.89 -4.00
C GLU A 211 0.02 0.66 -3.08
N ASP A 212 0.44 1.69 -2.35
CA ASP A 212 1.67 1.69 -1.54
C ASP A 212 1.45 1.09 -0.14
N PHE A 213 0.21 1.14 0.38
CA PHE A 213 -0.15 0.63 1.70
C PHE A 213 -1.16 -0.53 1.68
N GLY A 214 -1.45 -1.08 0.49
CA GLY A 214 -2.35 -2.22 0.33
C GLY A 214 -3.80 -1.94 0.73
N GLY A 215 -4.22 -0.67 0.67
CA GLY A 215 -5.57 -0.22 1.03
C GLY A 215 -5.84 -0.16 2.53
N GLN A 216 -4.87 -0.48 3.38
CA GLN A 216 -5.04 -0.50 4.82
C GLN A 216 -4.19 0.58 5.49
N ILE A 217 -4.80 1.75 5.73
CA ILE A 217 -4.40 2.47 6.93
C ILE A 217 -4.95 1.62 8.08
N GLY A 218 -4.11 1.16 9.00
CA GLY A 218 -4.44 0.08 9.97
C GLY A 218 -5.53 0.38 11.00
N PHE A 219 -6.73 0.74 10.57
CA PHE A 219 -7.93 0.92 11.37
C PHE A 219 -9.15 0.33 10.65
N ASP A 220 -10.04 -0.28 11.41
CA ASP A 220 -11.28 -0.89 10.91
C ASP A 220 -12.43 -0.67 11.92
N PHE A 221 -13.64 -1.16 11.64
CA PHE A 221 -14.75 -1.06 12.60
C PHE A 221 -14.54 -1.90 13.88
N SER A 222 -13.42 -2.62 14.01
CA SER A 222 -13.02 -3.30 15.25
C SER A 222 -12.14 -2.42 16.16
N SER A 223 -11.58 -1.32 15.63
CA SER A 223 -10.86 -0.29 16.39
C SER A 223 -11.70 0.32 17.52
N SER A 224 -11.03 0.92 18.49
CA SER A 224 -11.71 1.60 19.61
C SER A 224 -12.47 2.84 19.12
N ASP A 225 -13.53 3.23 19.85
CA ASP A 225 -14.28 4.46 19.56
C ASP A 225 -13.39 5.71 19.60
N GLU A 226 -12.34 5.69 20.43
CA GLU A 226 -11.38 6.78 20.56
C GLU A 226 -10.52 6.90 19.29
N GLU A 227 -9.96 5.79 18.80
CA GLU A 227 -9.20 5.76 17.54
C GLU A 227 -10.06 6.18 16.36
N LEU A 228 -11.29 5.67 16.26
CA LEU A 228 -12.21 6.03 15.18
C LEU A 228 -12.53 7.54 15.20
N ARG A 229 -12.83 8.11 16.38
CA ARG A 229 -13.08 9.55 16.49
C ARG A 229 -11.85 10.41 16.22
N ALA A 230 -10.67 9.97 16.65
CA ALA A 230 -9.42 10.65 16.31
C ALA A 230 -9.21 10.67 14.79
N ASN A 231 -9.50 9.56 14.10
CA ASN A 231 -9.48 9.52 12.64
C ASN A 231 -10.55 10.44 12.03
N ARG A 232 -11.78 10.51 12.57
CA ARG A 232 -12.79 11.48 12.11
C ARG A 232 -12.27 12.91 12.17
N GLU A 233 -11.61 13.25 13.26
CA GLU A 233 -11.07 14.57 13.51
C GLU A 233 -9.95 14.89 12.52
N ALA A 234 -9.01 13.95 12.33
CA ALA A 234 -7.98 14.05 11.31
C ALA A 234 -8.57 14.23 9.89
N GLN A 235 -9.60 13.46 9.54
CA GLN A 235 -10.28 13.62 8.25
C GLN A 235 -10.96 14.99 8.09
N ARG A 236 -11.57 15.52 9.15
CA ARG A 236 -12.18 16.86 9.12
C ARG A 236 -11.12 17.95 8.99
N GLU A 237 -9.98 17.79 9.64
CA GLU A 237 -8.85 18.69 9.49
C GLU A 237 -8.33 18.67 8.06
N ALA A 238 -8.13 17.47 7.49
CA ALA A 238 -7.72 17.29 6.10
C ALA A 238 -8.72 17.93 5.12
N GLU A 239 -10.02 17.73 5.34
CA GLU A 239 -11.09 18.36 4.56
C GLU A 239 -11.03 19.89 4.63
N GLN A 240 -10.81 20.46 5.82
CA GLN A 240 -10.69 21.91 5.99
C GLN A 240 -9.49 22.46 5.26
N ILE A 241 -8.33 21.81 5.36
CA ILE A 241 -7.11 22.22 4.67
C ILE A 241 -7.32 22.15 3.15
N TYR A 242 -7.91 21.07 2.65
CA TYR A 242 -8.25 20.92 1.24
C TYR A 242 -9.20 21.99 0.74
N ARG A 243 -10.24 22.34 1.51
CA ARG A 243 -11.14 23.45 1.16
C ARG A 243 -10.40 24.78 1.08
N CYS A 244 -9.52 25.08 2.04
CA CYS A 244 -8.69 26.28 1.99
C CYS A 244 -7.78 26.30 0.76
N PHE A 245 -7.20 25.15 0.40
CA PHE A 245 -6.42 25.00 -0.83
C PHE A 245 -7.28 25.24 -2.07
N ALA A 246 -8.43 24.58 -2.19
CA ALA A 246 -9.33 24.69 -3.35
C ALA A 246 -9.86 26.12 -3.51
N ASP A 247 -10.26 26.77 -2.41
CA ASP A 247 -10.71 28.17 -2.43
C ASP A 247 -9.59 29.10 -2.93
N LEU A 248 -8.34 28.89 -2.49
CA LEU A 248 -7.21 29.69 -2.95
C LEU A 248 -6.86 29.40 -4.42
N ASP A 249 -6.84 28.14 -4.81
CA ASP A 249 -6.56 27.69 -6.18
C ASP A 249 -7.59 28.29 -7.15
N ASP A 250 -8.87 28.25 -6.83
CA ASP A 250 -9.95 28.88 -7.61
C ASP A 250 -9.75 30.41 -7.76
N ILE A 251 -9.30 31.08 -6.69
CA ILE A 251 -9.02 32.52 -6.72
C ILE A 251 -7.84 32.83 -7.65
N VAL A 252 -6.71 32.13 -7.49
CA VAL A 252 -5.52 32.39 -8.32
C VAL A 252 -5.76 31.96 -9.77
N HIS A 253 -6.55 30.93 -10.01
CA HIS A 253 -6.93 30.52 -11.36
C HIS A 253 -7.73 31.61 -12.08
N GLY A 254 -8.69 32.24 -11.40
CA GLY A 254 -9.47 33.35 -11.96
C GLY A 254 -8.65 34.63 -12.19
N GLU A 255 -7.63 34.88 -11.37
CA GLU A 255 -6.75 36.05 -11.46
C GLU A 255 -5.27 35.68 -11.20
N PRO A 256 -4.54 35.14 -12.20
CA PRO A 256 -3.17 34.62 -12.01
C PRO A 256 -2.18 35.62 -11.42
N GLN A 257 -2.40 36.92 -11.63
CA GLN A 257 -1.56 37.99 -11.06
C GLN A 257 -1.59 38.01 -9.51
N LEU A 258 -2.63 37.48 -8.87
CA LEU A 258 -2.70 37.35 -7.41
C LEU A 258 -1.67 36.35 -6.88
N LEU A 259 -1.18 35.45 -7.72
CA LEU A 259 -0.10 34.53 -7.36
C LEU A 259 1.19 35.28 -6.98
N ILE A 260 1.45 36.41 -7.65
CA ILE A 260 2.58 37.30 -7.31
C ILE A 260 2.37 37.90 -5.92
N GLN A 261 1.13 38.26 -5.57
CA GLN A 261 0.81 38.78 -4.24
C GLN A 261 1.00 37.70 -3.16
N VAL A 262 0.50 36.47 -3.40
CA VAL A 262 0.69 35.34 -2.48
C VAL A 262 2.18 35.04 -2.31
N ALA A 263 2.95 34.99 -3.40
CA ALA A 263 4.39 34.79 -3.35
C ALA A 263 5.10 35.89 -2.56
N GLN A 264 4.75 37.16 -2.77
CA GLN A 264 5.33 38.27 -2.02
C GLN A 264 5.08 38.15 -0.51
N VAL A 265 3.88 37.74 -0.11
CA VAL A 265 3.56 37.49 1.31
C VAL A 265 4.44 36.40 1.90
N ILE A 266 4.66 35.30 1.17
CA ILE A 266 5.52 34.19 1.62
C ILE A 266 6.99 34.66 1.76
N ILE A 267 7.50 35.44 0.80
CA ILE A 267 8.87 35.99 0.85
C ILE A 267 9.03 36.97 2.00
N ASP A 268 8.09 37.90 2.17
CA ASP A 268 8.14 38.90 3.23
C ASP A 268 8.10 38.24 4.61
N ALA A 269 7.29 37.18 4.76
CA ALA A 269 7.26 36.36 5.96
C ALA A 269 8.61 35.65 6.20
N ALA A 270 9.20 35.04 5.18
CA ALA A 270 10.51 34.39 5.30
C ALA A 270 11.61 35.40 5.68
N ALA A 271 11.63 36.58 5.05
CA ALA A 271 12.57 37.65 5.35
C ALA A 271 12.36 38.20 6.79
N HIS A 272 11.11 38.35 7.22
CA HIS A 272 10.77 38.77 8.58
C HIS A 272 11.31 37.77 9.62
N LEU A 273 11.11 36.47 9.40
CA LEU A 273 11.59 35.42 10.30
C LEU A 273 13.12 35.31 10.32
N ALA A 274 13.78 35.54 9.18
CA ALA A 274 15.23 35.59 9.09
C ALA A 274 15.82 36.80 9.84
N ALA A 275 15.14 37.95 9.81
CA ALA A 275 15.53 39.13 10.57
C ALA A 275 15.27 39.00 12.08
N ASN A 276 14.37 38.10 12.47
CA ASN A 276 13.99 37.84 13.86
C ASN A 276 14.19 36.36 14.19
N PRO A 277 15.44 35.83 14.21
CA PRO A 277 15.69 34.44 14.59
C PRO A 277 15.18 34.21 16.02
N GLU A 278 14.65 33.02 16.30
CA GLU A 278 14.32 32.68 17.68
C GLU A 278 15.56 32.81 18.57
N PRO A 279 15.40 33.25 19.82
CA PRO A 279 16.50 33.17 20.77
C PRO A 279 16.93 31.71 20.84
N ALA A 280 18.20 31.44 20.49
CA ALA A 280 18.78 30.10 20.49
C ALA A 280 18.34 29.35 21.75
N THR A 281 17.74 28.18 21.56
CA THR A 281 17.21 27.44 22.70
C THR A 281 18.39 27.08 23.61
N LEU A 282 18.17 27.08 24.94
CA LEU A 282 19.21 26.71 25.92
C LEU A 282 19.85 25.35 25.63
N VAL A 283 19.15 24.47 24.89
CA VAL A 283 19.64 23.18 24.41
C VAL A 283 20.71 23.33 23.33
N GLU A 284 20.56 24.26 22.38
CA GLU A 284 21.59 24.56 21.36
C GLU A 284 22.82 25.24 22.00
N ILE A 285 22.59 26.13 22.98
CA ILE A 285 23.68 26.82 23.69
C ILE A 285 24.50 25.84 24.57
N LEU A 286 23.87 24.78 25.08
CA LEU A 286 24.54 23.78 25.95
C LEU A 286 25.02 22.54 25.19
N GLY A 287 24.53 22.29 23.96
CA GLY A 287 24.84 21.10 23.14
C GLY A 287 26.20 21.14 22.42
N GLU A 288 26.85 22.30 22.32
CA GLU A 288 28.17 22.43 21.67
C GLU A 288 29.36 22.31 22.65
N ALA A 289 29.12 22.06 23.95
CA ALA A 289 30.18 22.02 24.97
C ALA A 289 30.81 20.63 25.22
N GLU A 290 30.43 19.58 24.49
CA GLU A 290 30.87 18.19 24.75
C GLU A 290 32.14 17.73 24.01
N ASP A 291 32.89 18.62 23.35
CA ASP A 291 34.21 18.30 22.78
C ASP A 291 35.34 19.01 23.57
N ALA A 292 35.74 18.41 24.70
CA ALA A 292 37.03 18.65 25.35
C ALA A 292 37.68 17.34 25.83
N PRO A 293 39.02 17.20 25.75
CA PRO A 293 39.66 15.89 25.58
C PRO A 293 39.98 15.15 26.89
N ALA A 294 40.17 13.83 26.70
CA ALA A 294 40.51 12.80 27.67
C ALA A 294 41.65 13.13 28.67
N THR A 295 41.48 12.65 29.90
CA THR A 295 42.45 12.04 30.85
C THR A 295 41.70 11.87 32.20
N LEU A 296 41.84 10.83 33.04
CA LEU A 296 43.02 10.09 33.48
C LEU A 296 42.55 8.78 34.15
N GLU A 297 43.21 7.68 33.84
CA GLU A 297 43.20 6.45 34.63
C GLU A 297 43.77 6.72 36.04
N ILE A 298 43.09 6.24 37.09
CA ILE A 298 43.73 5.93 38.37
C ILE A 298 43.19 4.57 38.82
N ASP A 299 44.08 3.59 38.69
CA ASP A 299 44.03 2.30 39.36
C ASP A 299 44.70 2.44 40.73
N MET A 300 44.13 1.86 41.80
CA MET A 300 44.87 1.27 42.94
C MET A 300 43.94 0.82 44.10
N ALA A 301 43.93 -0.51 44.28
CA ALA A 301 44.13 -1.25 45.54
C ALA A 301 43.10 -1.16 46.71
N THR A 302 42.43 -2.30 46.93
CA THR A 302 41.96 -2.86 48.22
C THR A 302 43.15 -3.28 49.13
N PRO A 303 43.03 -3.52 50.47
CA PRO A 303 42.01 -4.41 51.09
C PRO A 303 41.60 -4.22 52.60
N ASP A 304 40.55 -4.97 52.95
CA ASP A 304 40.20 -5.62 54.24
C ASP A 304 39.92 -4.85 55.55
N ALA A 305 38.67 -4.98 56.04
CA ALA A 305 38.35 -5.19 57.47
C ALA A 305 36.95 -5.81 57.71
N LEU A 306 36.99 -7.10 58.06
CA LEU A 306 36.16 -7.95 58.93
C LEU A 306 34.93 -7.40 59.74
N VAL A 307 33.84 -8.20 59.67
CA VAL A 307 33.02 -8.77 60.78
C VAL A 307 31.69 -8.10 61.25
N SER A 308 30.62 -8.83 60.91
CA SER A 308 29.37 -9.20 61.61
C SER A 308 28.48 -8.16 62.33
N SER A 309 27.19 -8.15 62.00
CA SER A 309 26.17 -8.94 62.73
C SER A 309 24.79 -8.84 62.07
N ASP A 310 24.08 -9.96 62.10
CA ASP A 310 22.72 -10.22 61.59
C ASP A 310 21.63 -9.27 62.13
N ARG A 311 20.71 -8.85 61.24
CA ARG A 311 19.26 -9.00 61.46
C ARG A 311 18.49 -8.96 60.12
N ARG A 312 17.95 -10.13 59.79
CA ARG A 312 17.20 -10.46 58.56
C ARG A 312 15.87 -9.71 58.48
N SER A 313 15.71 -8.89 57.44
CA SER A 313 14.42 -8.67 56.78
C SER A 313 14.56 -9.17 55.34
N SER A 314 13.91 -10.28 55.03
CA SER A 314 13.89 -10.88 53.69
C SER A 314 13.18 -9.96 52.70
N ARG A 315 13.93 -9.14 51.98
CA ARG A 315 13.52 -8.59 50.69
C ARG A 315 13.96 -9.57 49.60
N GLU A 316 12.98 -10.21 48.99
CA GLU A 316 13.14 -11.05 47.81
C GLU A 316 13.86 -10.28 46.70
N ARG A 317 14.83 -10.93 46.05
CA ARG A 317 15.57 -10.35 44.92
C ARG A 317 14.74 -10.50 43.63
N PRO A 318 14.51 -9.44 42.82
CA PRO A 318 13.58 -9.44 41.68
C PRO A 318 13.98 -10.31 40.47
N TRP A 319 15.16 -10.94 40.47
CA TRP A 319 15.70 -11.64 39.30
C TRP A 319 15.70 -13.17 39.40
N MET A 320 15.14 -13.77 40.46
CA MET A 320 14.80 -15.20 40.44
C MET A 320 13.44 -15.42 39.77
N LYS A 321 13.35 -15.13 38.48
CA LYS A 321 12.23 -15.60 37.65
C LYS A 321 12.33 -17.13 37.57
N ARG A 322 11.38 -17.82 38.19
CA ARG A 322 11.11 -19.24 37.92
C ARG A 322 11.06 -19.40 36.39
N ARG A 323 11.82 -20.35 35.84
CA ARG A 323 11.67 -20.74 34.43
C ARG A 323 10.18 -21.01 34.20
N ALA A 324 9.58 -20.29 33.26
CA ALA A 324 8.19 -20.50 32.88
C ALA A 324 8.02 -21.99 32.54
N GLN A 325 7.14 -22.68 33.27
CA GLN A 325 6.70 -23.98 32.80
C GLN A 325 6.06 -23.79 31.43
N PRO A 326 6.28 -24.70 30.46
CA PRO A 326 5.59 -24.64 29.19
C PRO A 326 4.09 -24.56 29.46
N ARG A 327 3.44 -23.53 28.91
CA ARG A 327 1.98 -23.42 28.92
C ARG A 327 1.42 -24.73 28.35
N ARG A 328 0.66 -25.47 29.15
CA ARG A 328 -0.16 -26.56 28.61
C ARG A 328 -1.12 -25.91 27.62
N LEU A 329 -1.12 -26.39 26.37
CA LEU A 329 -2.11 -25.99 25.39
C LEU A 329 -3.52 -26.30 25.95
N PRO A 330 -4.53 -25.45 25.70
CA PRO A 330 -5.92 -25.77 26.02
C PRO A 330 -6.27 -27.11 25.41
N GLN A 331 -6.98 -27.94 26.17
CA GLN A 331 -7.25 -29.34 25.83
C GLN A 331 -8.27 -29.48 24.68
N GLU A 332 -8.81 -28.38 24.17
CA GLU A 332 -10.10 -28.38 23.45
C GLU A 332 -9.97 -28.39 21.92
N ASP A 333 -8.81 -28.05 21.34
CA ASP A 333 -8.70 -27.85 19.88
C ASP A 333 -7.99 -28.98 19.10
N ILE A 334 -7.59 -30.08 19.75
CA ILE A 334 -6.92 -31.19 19.06
C ILE A 334 -7.65 -32.51 19.32
N LEU A 335 -8.50 -32.90 18.36
CA LEU A 335 -8.98 -34.28 18.21
C LEU A 335 -7.77 -35.17 17.87
N MET A 336 -7.14 -35.73 18.90
CA MET A 336 -6.29 -36.91 18.75
C MET A 336 -7.13 -38.12 19.14
N ASP A 337 -7.20 -39.13 18.26
CA ASP A 337 -7.95 -40.38 18.44
C ASP A 337 -7.40 -41.27 19.58
N GLY A 338 -7.39 -40.74 20.81
CA GLY A 338 -6.92 -41.41 22.02
C GLY A 338 -5.40 -41.63 22.13
N ALA A 339 -4.64 -41.51 21.04
CA ALA A 339 -3.19 -41.64 21.04
C ALA A 339 -2.51 -40.32 21.48
N ARG A 340 -1.72 -40.37 22.55
CA ARG A 340 -0.87 -39.24 22.95
C ARG A 340 0.34 -39.14 22.00
N PRO A 341 0.72 -37.95 21.52
CA PRO A 341 1.84 -37.81 20.59
C PRO A 341 3.16 -38.21 21.25
N GLU A 342 3.98 -38.99 20.55
CA GLU A 342 5.32 -39.40 21.02
C GLU A 342 6.33 -38.25 20.99
N ALA A 343 6.11 -37.29 20.08
CA ALA A 343 6.90 -36.09 19.92
C ALA A 343 6.04 -34.91 19.45
N GLN A 344 6.47 -33.70 19.79
CA GLN A 344 5.92 -32.43 19.34
C GLN A 344 7.08 -31.52 18.92
N ILE A 345 6.94 -30.83 17.79
CA ILE A 345 7.85 -29.77 17.38
C ILE A 345 7.13 -28.43 17.58
N SER A 346 7.80 -27.48 18.20
CA SER A 346 7.32 -26.11 18.42
C SER A 346 8.23 -25.14 17.69
N VAL A 347 7.66 -24.29 16.84
CA VAL A 347 8.37 -23.24 16.10
C VAL A 347 7.90 -21.90 16.64
N TYR A 348 8.84 -21.05 17.08
CA TYR A 348 8.57 -19.72 17.62
C TYR A 348 8.89 -18.64 16.58
N GLY A 349 8.30 -17.45 16.74
CA GLY A 349 8.45 -16.34 15.79
C GLY A 349 9.88 -15.79 15.65
N ASP A 350 10.76 -16.09 16.61
CA ASP A 350 12.19 -15.76 16.57
C ASP A 350 13.03 -16.80 15.78
N GLY A 351 12.38 -17.80 15.18
CA GLY A 351 13.03 -18.90 14.46
C GLY A 351 13.51 -20.04 15.35
N THR A 352 13.34 -19.94 16.68
CA THR A 352 13.68 -21.02 17.60
C THR A 352 12.77 -22.22 17.34
N THR A 353 13.38 -23.40 17.16
CA THR A 353 12.65 -24.66 16.99
C THR A 353 12.97 -25.61 18.14
N LEU A 354 11.96 -26.08 18.86
CA LEU A 354 12.09 -27.02 19.97
C LEU A 354 11.48 -28.38 19.61
N LEU A 355 12.19 -29.46 19.90
CA LEU A 355 11.64 -30.82 19.89
C LEU A 355 11.32 -31.25 21.31
N THR A 356 10.04 -31.50 21.58
CA THR A 356 9.56 -32.11 22.82
C THR A 356 9.23 -33.56 22.55
N ARG A 357 10.02 -34.51 23.05
CA ARG A 357 9.79 -35.95 22.88
C ARG A 357 9.52 -36.63 24.21
N ARG A 358 8.66 -37.64 24.20
CA ARG A 358 8.50 -38.54 25.35
C ARG A 358 9.74 -39.42 25.52
N ASP A 359 10.20 -39.54 26.75
CA ASP A 359 11.35 -40.36 27.13
C ASP A 359 10.89 -41.51 28.03
N GLY A 360 10.21 -42.49 27.44
CA GLY A 360 9.71 -43.67 28.14
C GLY A 360 8.86 -43.34 29.38
N GLN A 361 9.26 -43.85 30.55
CA GLN A 361 8.60 -43.63 31.84
C GLN A 361 8.93 -42.28 32.49
N HIS A 362 9.92 -41.53 31.99
CA HIS A 362 10.49 -40.35 32.65
C HIS A 362 9.89 -39.00 32.20
N GLY A 363 8.74 -39.02 31.51
CA GLY A 363 8.05 -37.80 31.08
C GLY A 363 8.52 -37.27 29.73
N PHE A 364 8.53 -35.95 29.57
CA PHE A 364 8.90 -35.26 28.33
C PHE A 364 10.26 -34.59 28.45
N ARG A 365 11.09 -34.69 27.42
CA ARG A 365 12.32 -33.90 27.25
C ARG A 365 12.11 -32.89 26.13
N CYS A 366 12.58 -31.67 26.35
CA CYS A 366 12.52 -30.57 25.38
C CYS A 366 13.94 -30.07 25.12
N TYR A 367 14.35 -30.01 23.86
CA TYR A 367 15.65 -29.47 23.46
C TYR A 367 15.55 -28.72 22.13
N PRO A 368 16.38 -27.69 21.92
CA PRO A 368 16.41 -26.97 20.66
C PRO A 368 16.91 -27.88 19.54
N ILE A 369 16.30 -27.77 18.37
CA ILE A 369 16.74 -28.40 17.15
C ILE A 369 17.02 -27.33 16.10
N SER A 370 18.03 -27.54 15.26
CA SER A 370 18.31 -26.62 14.17
C SER A 370 17.20 -26.72 13.11
N PRO A 371 16.65 -25.59 12.62
CA PRO A 371 15.70 -25.60 11.49
C PRO A 371 16.24 -26.36 10.26
N LYS A 372 17.56 -26.31 10.04
CA LYS A 372 18.23 -27.05 8.97
C LYS A 372 18.10 -28.56 9.14
N VAL A 373 18.32 -29.07 10.35
CA VAL A 373 18.19 -30.51 10.67
C VAL A 373 16.73 -30.95 10.59
N LEU A 374 15.80 -30.10 11.04
CA LEU A 374 14.38 -30.36 10.90
C LEU A 374 13.97 -30.47 9.42
N SER A 375 14.36 -29.50 8.60
CA SER A 375 14.11 -29.52 7.15
C SER A 375 14.69 -30.77 6.49
N GLN A 376 15.94 -31.15 6.81
CA GLN A 376 16.58 -32.37 6.31
C GLN A 376 15.88 -33.66 6.76
N THR A 377 15.30 -33.66 7.95
CA THR A 377 14.55 -34.82 8.48
C THR A 377 13.19 -34.92 7.80
N LEU A 378 12.48 -33.79 7.66
CA LEU A 378 11.19 -33.72 6.99
C LEU A 378 11.31 -33.94 5.48
N SER A 379 12.45 -33.64 4.85
CA SER A 379 12.67 -33.96 3.44
C SER A 379 12.74 -35.47 3.15
N GLN A 380 12.90 -36.31 4.18
CA GLN A 380 12.80 -37.76 4.06
C GLN A 380 11.35 -38.27 4.16
N VAL A 381 10.41 -37.41 4.59
CA VAL A 381 8.99 -37.72 4.53
C VAL A 381 8.62 -37.71 3.04
N PRO A 382 8.08 -38.80 2.48
CA PRO A 382 7.69 -38.82 1.08
C PRO A 382 6.60 -37.77 0.83
N MET A 383 7.00 -36.64 0.24
CA MET A 383 6.09 -35.62 -0.24
C MET A 383 6.11 -35.67 -1.75
N THR A 384 4.99 -36.04 -2.36
CA THR A 384 4.84 -35.99 -3.82
C THR A 384 4.09 -34.73 -4.20
N ALA A 385 4.61 -33.97 -5.15
CA ALA A 385 3.90 -32.86 -5.77
C ALA A 385 2.84 -33.34 -6.80
N GLY A 386 2.67 -34.66 -6.91
CA GLY A 386 1.98 -35.30 -8.03
C GLY A 386 2.88 -35.45 -9.25
N PRO A 387 2.36 -35.99 -10.37
CA PRO A 387 3.07 -35.95 -11.64
C PRO A 387 3.25 -34.49 -12.07
N LEU A 388 4.49 -34.09 -12.34
CA LEU A 388 4.79 -32.77 -12.87
C LEU A 388 4.40 -32.69 -14.34
N LEU A 389 3.96 -31.51 -14.76
CA LEU A 389 3.63 -31.26 -16.16
C LEU A 389 4.91 -31.22 -17.01
N PRO A 390 4.81 -31.49 -18.32
CA PRO A 390 5.89 -31.18 -19.26
C PRO A 390 6.34 -29.73 -19.09
N ASN A 391 7.64 -29.50 -19.28
CA ASN A 391 8.28 -28.19 -19.14
C ASN A 391 8.22 -27.57 -17.74
N THR A 392 8.05 -28.36 -16.68
CA THR A 392 8.16 -27.85 -15.30
C THR A 392 9.59 -27.39 -14.99
N LEU A 393 9.76 -26.11 -14.70
CA LEU A 393 11.01 -25.48 -14.26
C LEU A 393 11.26 -25.65 -12.76
N GLY A 394 10.19 -25.68 -11.97
CA GLY A 394 10.28 -25.81 -10.53
C GLY A 394 8.93 -26.14 -9.90
N ALA A 395 8.98 -26.81 -8.76
CA ALA A 395 7.84 -27.03 -7.89
C ALA A 395 8.31 -27.07 -6.44
N GLY A 396 7.44 -26.69 -5.51
CA GLY A 396 7.78 -26.68 -4.09
C GLY A 396 6.57 -26.36 -3.23
N TRP A 397 6.83 -25.96 -1.99
CA TRP A 397 5.78 -25.63 -1.02
C TRP A 397 6.07 -24.26 -0.40
N ILE A 398 5.04 -23.42 -0.30
CA ILE A 398 5.06 -22.15 0.44
C ILE A 398 3.86 -22.19 1.40
N GLN A 399 4.12 -21.99 2.70
CA GLN A 399 3.10 -22.00 3.76
C GLN A 399 2.18 -23.24 3.73
N GLY A 400 2.75 -24.42 3.47
CA GLY A 400 1.98 -25.66 3.43
C GLY A 400 1.05 -25.79 2.22
N ARG A 401 1.22 -24.98 1.18
CA ARG A 401 0.55 -25.13 -0.13
C ARG A 401 1.57 -25.28 -1.26
N PRO A 402 1.31 -26.12 -2.27
CA PRO A 402 2.25 -26.33 -3.34
C PRO A 402 2.28 -25.13 -4.31
N TRP A 403 3.44 -24.88 -4.89
CA TRP A 403 3.60 -23.94 -6.01
C TRP A 403 4.27 -24.65 -7.18
N TYR A 404 4.01 -24.14 -8.39
CA TYR A 404 4.48 -24.72 -9.63
C TYR A 404 4.97 -23.63 -10.59
N CYS A 405 5.98 -23.94 -11.39
CA CYS A 405 6.57 -23.04 -12.38
C CYS A 405 6.81 -23.79 -13.68
N LEU A 406 6.24 -23.31 -14.79
CA LEU A 406 6.36 -23.90 -16.11
C LEU A 406 7.11 -22.96 -17.05
N TYR A 407 7.88 -23.56 -17.94
CA TYR A 407 8.34 -22.92 -19.17
C TYR A 407 7.33 -23.17 -20.27
N ILE A 408 6.84 -22.10 -20.89
CA ILE A 408 5.97 -22.19 -22.06
C ILE A 408 6.78 -21.79 -23.29
N PRO A 409 7.02 -22.71 -24.25
CA PRO A 409 7.77 -22.38 -25.46
C PRO A 409 7.00 -21.39 -26.35
N PRO A 410 7.68 -20.71 -27.28
CA PRO A 410 7.02 -19.86 -28.27
C PRO A 410 5.93 -20.63 -29.02
N HIS A 411 4.75 -20.04 -29.12
CA HIS A 411 3.63 -20.61 -29.86
C HIS A 411 2.71 -19.51 -30.37
N THR A 412 2.11 -19.75 -31.53
CA THR A 412 1.12 -18.83 -32.10
C THR A 412 -0.16 -18.86 -31.30
N ARG A 413 -0.67 -17.68 -30.94
CA ARG A 413 -1.92 -17.53 -30.23
C ARG A 413 -2.70 -16.33 -30.74
N THR A 414 -4.02 -16.46 -30.73
CA THR A 414 -4.94 -15.34 -30.97
C THR A 414 -5.32 -14.73 -29.62
N LEU A 415 -4.99 -13.45 -29.45
CA LEU A 415 -5.33 -12.63 -28.29
C LEU A 415 -6.50 -11.73 -28.65
N ARG A 416 -7.41 -11.51 -27.70
CA ARG A 416 -8.61 -10.71 -27.90
C ARG A 416 -8.56 -9.48 -27.01
N THR A 417 -8.90 -8.33 -27.56
CA THR A 417 -8.98 -7.08 -26.80
C THR A 417 -10.39 -6.51 -26.86
N LEU A 418 -10.83 -5.86 -25.78
CA LEU A 418 -12.05 -5.05 -25.74
C LEU A 418 -11.65 -3.65 -25.24
N VAL A 419 -11.53 -2.69 -26.16
CA VAL A 419 -11.17 -1.30 -25.85
C VAL A 419 -12.28 -0.40 -26.34
N ARG A 420 -12.92 0.36 -25.42
CA ARG A 420 -14.05 1.25 -25.72
C ARG A 420 -15.16 0.55 -26.52
N ASP A 421 -15.56 -0.64 -26.05
CA ASP A 421 -16.55 -1.52 -26.67
C ASP A 421 -16.21 -2.03 -28.09
N VAL A 422 -14.96 -1.85 -28.53
CA VAL A 422 -14.48 -2.39 -29.81
C VAL A 422 -13.65 -3.64 -29.55
N GLU A 423 -14.17 -4.77 -30.00
CA GLU A 423 -13.45 -6.04 -30.00
C GLU A 423 -12.43 -6.09 -31.15
N ARG A 424 -11.20 -6.52 -30.85
CA ARG A 424 -10.16 -6.80 -31.85
C ARG A 424 -9.45 -8.11 -31.53
N GLU A 425 -8.93 -8.74 -32.57
CA GLU A 425 -8.16 -9.98 -32.45
C GLU A 425 -6.77 -9.79 -33.05
N TYR A 426 -5.75 -10.27 -32.34
CA TYR A 426 -4.35 -10.20 -32.73
C TYR A 426 -3.77 -11.60 -32.72
N THR A 427 -3.19 -12.06 -33.83
CA THR A 427 -2.62 -13.40 -33.92
C THR A 427 -1.14 -13.31 -34.23
N PHE A 428 -0.30 -13.76 -33.30
CA PHE A 428 1.16 -13.77 -33.46
C PHE A 428 1.78 -14.87 -32.58
N ALA A 429 3.03 -15.25 -32.86
CA ALA A 429 3.78 -16.15 -32.00
C ALA A 429 4.31 -15.40 -30.78
N LEU A 430 3.83 -15.83 -29.60
CA LEU A 430 4.25 -15.29 -28.32
C LEU A 430 5.74 -15.53 -28.08
N PRO A 431 6.44 -14.67 -27.32
CA PRO A 431 7.77 -15.00 -26.85
C PRO A 431 7.71 -16.24 -25.94
N PRO A 432 8.84 -16.87 -25.62
CA PRO A 432 8.87 -17.88 -24.56
C PRO A 432 8.45 -17.24 -23.22
N LEU A 433 7.67 -17.97 -22.43
CA LEU A 433 7.11 -17.47 -21.18
C LEU A 433 7.52 -18.34 -19.99
N VAL A 434 7.54 -17.74 -18.81
CA VAL A 434 7.58 -18.42 -17.53
C VAL A 434 6.24 -18.21 -16.86
N TRP A 435 5.53 -19.30 -16.56
CA TRP A 435 4.21 -19.29 -15.93
C TRP A 435 4.29 -19.91 -14.53
N TRP A 436 3.98 -19.11 -13.51
CA TRP A 436 4.14 -19.49 -12.11
C TRP A 436 2.81 -19.39 -11.37
N GLY A 437 2.53 -20.34 -10.48
CA GLY A 437 1.30 -20.34 -9.69
C GLY A 437 1.46 -20.90 -8.29
N TRP A 438 0.81 -20.24 -7.34
CA TRP A 438 0.65 -20.66 -5.95
C TRP A 438 -0.66 -20.08 -5.44
N THR A 439 -1.59 -20.93 -5.00
CA THR A 439 -2.96 -20.50 -4.65
C THR A 439 -3.58 -19.66 -5.78
N ASN A 440 -4.33 -18.62 -5.45
CA ASN A 440 -4.78 -17.57 -6.36
C ASN A 440 -3.68 -16.57 -6.81
N GLN A 441 -2.40 -16.84 -6.58
CA GLN A 441 -1.33 -15.94 -7.01
C GLN A 441 -0.63 -16.50 -8.24
N LEU A 442 -1.04 -15.99 -9.40
CA LEU A 442 -0.49 -16.35 -10.71
C LEU A 442 0.42 -15.24 -11.22
N LYS A 443 1.55 -15.64 -11.79
CA LYS A 443 2.54 -14.73 -12.36
C LYS A 443 3.04 -15.21 -13.71
N ILE A 444 3.38 -14.25 -14.56
CA ILE A 444 3.88 -14.49 -15.91
C ILE A 444 5.01 -13.54 -16.27
N TRP A 445 6.03 -14.08 -16.92
CA TRP A 445 7.14 -13.31 -17.47
C TRP A 445 7.49 -13.79 -18.87
N ALA A 446 8.16 -12.94 -19.64
CA ALA A 446 8.81 -13.35 -20.88
C ALA A 446 10.29 -13.73 -20.62
N VAL A 447 10.81 -14.65 -21.43
CA VAL A 447 12.24 -14.99 -21.46
C VAL A 447 12.85 -14.27 -22.66
N PRO A 448 13.95 -13.52 -22.54
CA PRO A 448 14.51 -12.71 -23.63
C PRO A 448 15.22 -13.51 -24.73
N THR A 449 15.35 -14.83 -24.56
CA THR A 449 15.98 -15.73 -25.53
C THR A 449 15.24 -17.04 -25.61
N THR A 450 15.09 -17.59 -26.81
CA THR A 450 14.56 -18.95 -26.99
C THR A 450 15.68 -19.97 -26.73
N PRO A 451 15.57 -20.83 -25.70
CA PRO A 451 16.49 -21.93 -25.49
C PRO A 451 16.49 -22.89 -26.68
N SER A 452 17.56 -23.69 -26.80
CA SER A 452 17.61 -24.77 -27.79
C SER A 452 16.48 -25.77 -27.55
N ALA A 453 15.98 -26.42 -28.61
CA ALA A 453 14.88 -27.38 -28.48
C ALA A 453 15.19 -28.46 -27.42
N GLY A 454 14.27 -28.66 -26.48
CA GLY A 454 14.43 -29.60 -25.37
C GLY A 454 15.28 -29.11 -24.20
N THR A 455 15.70 -27.85 -24.19
CA THR A 455 16.44 -27.22 -23.08
C THR A 455 15.62 -26.15 -22.38
N PHE A 456 15.95 -25.89 -21.12
CA PHE A 456 15.37 -24.79 -20.33
C PHE A 456 16.28 -23.55 -20.37
N PRO A 457 15.73 -22.36 -20.10
CA PRO A 457 16.54 -21.16 -19.90
C PRO A 457 17.53 -21.33 -18.74
N ALA A 458 18.67 -20.64 -18.80
CA ALA A 458 19.67 -20.66 -17.73
C ALA A 458 19.13 -19.98 -16.46
N LEU A 459 19.54 -20.45 -15.28
CA LEU A 459 19.02 -19.96 -14.00
C LEU A 459 19.36 -18.48 -13.71
N ASP A 460 20.42 -17.96 -14.31
CA ASP A 460 20.86 -16.56 -14.27
C ASP A 460 20.24 -15.71 -15.39
N THR A 461 19.27 -16.25 -16.14
CA THR A 461 18.54 -15.49 -17.16
C THR A 461 17.70 -14.40 -16.48
N HIS A 462 17.89 -13.16 -16.91
CA HIS A 462 17.01 -12.04 -16.57
C HIS A 462 15.67 -12.21 -17.27
N LEU A 463 14.59 -12.10 -16.51
CA LEU A 463 13.24 -12.15 -17.04
C LEU A 463 12.81 -10.78 -17.56
N CYS A 464 11.91 -10.81 -18.53
CA CYS A 464 11.28 -9.64 -19.13
C CYS A 464 9.82 -9.54 -18.72
N VAL A 465 9.26 -8.33 -18.78
CA VAL A 465 7.84 -8.12 -18.59
C VAL A 465 7.10 -8.88 -19.68
N ALA A 466 6.08 -9.66 -19.30
CA ALA A 466 5.27 -10.34 -20.30
C ALA A 466 4.53 -9.29 -21.15
N PRO A 467 4.50 -9.42 -22.50
CA PRO A 467 3.98 -8.37 -23.37
C PRO A 467 2.45 -8.40 -23.46
N PHE A 468 1.77 -8.34 -22.30
CA PHE A 468 0.31 -8.33 -22.16
C PHE A 468 -0.12 -7.14 -21.29
N PRO A 469 -1.25 -6.45 -21.61
CA PRO A 469 -1.66 -5.25 -20.88
C PRO A 469 -1.83 -5.44 -19.37
N ASN A 470 -2.46 -6.54 -18.93
CA ASN A 470 -2.78 -6.76 -17.52
C ASN A 470 -1.63 -7.38 -16.70
N CYS A 471 -0.39 -7.32 -17.18
CA CYS A 471 0.78 -7.84 -16.47
C CYS A 471 1.59 -6.69 -15.86
N ASN A 472 2.06 -6.85 -14.63
CA ASN A 472 2.93 -5.85 -13.99
C ASN A 472 4.41 -6.17 -14.23
N PRO A 473 5.34 -5.21 -14.04
CA PRO A 473 6.79 -5.47 -14.13
C PRO A 473 7.28 -6.59 -13.21
N SER A 474 6.58 -6.83 -12.10
CA SER A 474 6.85 -7.91 -11.15
C SER A 474 6.33 -9.29 -11.59
N GLY A 475 5.71 -9.36 -12.77
CA GLY A 475 5.03 -10.53 -13.34
C GLY A 475 3.66 -10.83 -12.75
N ALA A 476 3.18 -10.04 -11.77
CA ALA A 476 1.82 -10.18 -11.26
C ALA A 476 0.78 -9.90 -12.35
N ILE A 477 -0.35 -10.59 -12.28
CA ILE A 477 -1.45 -10.48 -13.25
C ILE A 477 -2.63 -9.80 -12.59
N CYS A 478 -3.13 -8.73 -13.21
CA CYS A 478 -4.42 -8.14 -12.86
C CYS A 478 -5.54 -8.95 -13.53
N TRP A 479 -6.38 -9.59 -12.71
CA TRP A 479 -7.53 -10.37 -13.19
C TRP A 479 -8.79 -9.51 -13.34
N GLY A 480 -8.76 -8.24 -12.93
CA GLY A 480 -9.93 -7.36 -12.91
C GLY A 480 -11.05 -7.98 -12.08
N THR A 481 -12.25 -8.08 -12.67
CA THR A 481 -13.42 -8.72 -12.05
C THR A 481 -13.46 -10.25 -12.25
N ALA A 482 -12.54 -10.82 -13.03
CA ALA A 482 -12.50 -12.26 -13.23
C ALA A 482 -11.99 -12.98 -11.99
N GLN A 483 -12.64 -14.08 -11.61
CA GLN A 483 -12.20 -14.92 -10.52
C GLN A 483 -10.83 -15.53 -10.84
N THR A 484 -9.82 -15.24 -10.03
CA THR A 484 -8.49 -15.82 -10.19
C THR A 484 -8.53 -17.33 -9.90
N PRO A 485 -8.01 -18.18 -10.80
CA PRO A 485 -7.92 -19.62 -10.55
C PRO A 485 -7.07 -19.93 -9.31
N ASP A 486 -7.55 -20.86 -8.46
CA ASP A 486 -6.78 -21.36 -7.31
C ASP A 486 -5.92 -22.57 -7.72
N ILE A 487 -4.61 -22.46 -7.52
CA ILE A 487 -3.66 -23.52 -7.85
C ILE A 487 -3.42 -24.41 -6.64
N THR A 488 -3.97 -25.62 -6.69
CA THR A 488 -3.87 -26.62 -5.62
C THR A 488 -3.01 -27.83 -6.02
N THR A 489 -2.90 -28.09 -7.33
CA THR A 489 -2.13 -29.18 -7.93
C THR A 489 -1.42 -28.72 -9.20
N ALA A 490 -0.42 -29.50 -9.65
CA ALA A 490 0.30 -29.20 -10.90
C ALA A 490 -0.66 -29.14 -12.11
N ALA A 491 -1.70 -29.98 -12.11
CA ALA A 491 -2.66 -30.09 -13.20
C ALA A 491 -3.54 -28.83 -13.35
N ASP A 492 -3.65 -28.00 -12.32
CA ASP A 492 -4.47 -26.77 -12.34
C ASP A 492 -3.80 -25.65 -13.15
N LEU A 493 -2.47 -25.73 -13.31
CA LEU A 493 -1.67 -24.60 -13.78
C LEU A 493 -1.86 -24.29 -15.27
N LEU A 494 -1.99 -25.30 -16.14
CA LEU A 494 -2.28 -25.10 -17.57
C LEU A 494 -3.72 -24.64 -17.83
N PRO A 495 -4.76 -25.22 -17.19
CA PRO A 495 -6.11 -24.65 -17.25
C PRO A 495 -6.14 -23.16 -16.84
N ALA A 496 -5.43 -22.77 -15.78
CA ALA A 496 -5.35 -21.36 -15.38
C ALA A 496 -4.67 -20.47 -16.44
N PHE A 497 -3.62 -20.98 -17.09
CA PHE A 497 -2.98 -20.32 -18.24
C PHE A 497 -3.97 -20.13 -19.41
N GLU A 498 -4.82 -21.12 -19.68
CA GLU A 498 -5.84 -21.02 -20.71
C GLU A 498 -6.93 -20.00 -20.36
N VAL A 499 -7.32 -19.89 -19.08
CA VAL A 499 -8.27 -18.85 -18.63
C VAL A 499 -7.68 -17.46 -18.87
N PHE A 500 -6.41 -17.23 -18.53
CA PHE A 500 -5.73 -15.94 -18.74
C PHE A 500 -5.87 -15.43 -20.18
N PHE A 501 -5.71 -16.32 -21.17
CA PHE A 501 -5.80 -15.96 -22.59
C PHE A 501 -7.19 -15.99 -23.20
N ARG A 502 -8.19 -16.55 -22.51
CA ARG A 502 -9.59 -16.49 -22.94
C ARG A 502 -10.24 -15.16 -22.54
N SER A 503 -9.68 -14.49 -21.54
CA SER A 503 -10.09 -13.16 -21.13
C SER A 503 -9.82 -12.12 -22.22
N TYR A 504 -10.64 -11.07 -22.24
CA TYR A 504 -10.35 -9.87 -23.04
C TYR A 504 -9.29 -9.04 -22.35
N PHE A 505 -8.26 -8.64 -23.08
CA PHE A 505 -7.34 -7.59 -22.65
C PHE A 505 -7.95 -6.21 -22.97
N ASN A 506 -7.60 -5.18 -22.21
CA ASN A 506 -7.95 -3.79 -22.52
C ASN A 506 -6.68 -2.95 -22.51
N ASP A 507 -6.81 -1.63 -22.64
CA ASP A 507 -5.69 -0.69 -22.63
C ASP A 507 -5.28 -0.24 -21.22
N HIS A 508 -5.94 -0.74 -20.16
CA HIS A 508 -5.51 -0.51 -18.79
C HIS A 508 -4.21 -1.29 -18.52
N LEU A 509 -3.21 -0.62 -17.95
CA LEU A 509 -1.85 -1.15 -17.68
C LEU A 509 -1.01 -1.54 -18.91
N ALA A 510 -1.40 -1.09 -20.12
CA ALA A 510 -0.73 -1.43 -21.37
C ALA A 510 0.70 -0.89 -21.55
N GLY A 511 1.14 0.06 -20.72
CA GLY A 511 2.46 0.69 -20.80
C GLY A 511 3.62 -0.17 -20.25
N GLY A 512 4.85 0.17 -20.66
CA GLY A 512 6.10 -0.39 -20.14
C GLY A 512 6.36 -1.85 -20.50
N LYS A 513 5.81 -2.33 -21.61
CA LYS A 513 5.92 -3.74 -22.07
C LYS A 513 6.73 -3.94 -23.35
N SER A 514 6.90 -2.86 -24.10
CA SER A 514 7.57 -2.81 -25.39
C SER A 514 8.49 -1.61 -25.40
N LYS A 515 9.74 -1.80 -25.83
CA LYS A 515 10.70 -0.70 -26.03
C LYS A 515 10.29 0.20 -27.17
N ALA A 516 9.74 -0.37 -28.24
CA ALA A 516 9.29 0.38 -29.41
C ALA A 516 7.99 1.15 -29.15
N TYR A 517 7.12 0.63 -28.27
CA TYR A 517 5.82 1.23 -27.93
C TYR A 517 5.66 1.33 -26.40
N PRO A 518 6.43 2.22 -25.74
CA PRO A 518 6.51 2.27 -24.28
C PRO A 518 5.19 2.66 -23.60
N VAL A 519 4.30 3.37 -24.30
CA VAL A 519 3.02 3.84 -23.75
C VAL A 519 1.94 2.77 -23.83
N ASN A 520 1.91 1.94 -24.89
CA ASN A 520 0.83 1.00 -25.10
C ASN A 520 1.24 -0.19 -25.99
N ILE A 521 1.29 -1.37 -25.38
CA ILE A 521 1.65 -2.64 -26.06
C ILE A 521 0.69 -3.05 -27.19
N LEU A 522 -0.58 -2.59 -27.16
CA LEU A 522 -1.55 -2.92 -28.21
C LEU A 522 -1.18 -2.29 -29.56
N LEU A 523 -0.44 -1.17 -29.54
CA LEU A 523 0.13 -0.59 -30.75
C LEU A 523 1.18 -1.51 -31.36
N ARG A 524 2.03 -2.13 -30.52
CA ARG A 524 2.99 -3.14 -30.98
C ARG A 524 2.26 -4.33 -31.60
N TRP A 525 1.18 -4.81 -30.99
CA TRP A 525 0.40 -5.93 -31.52
C TRP A 525 -0.23 -5.60 -32.87
N ASN A 526 -0.69 -4.37 -33.06
CA ASN A 526 -1.25 -3.90 -34.33
C ASN A 526 -0.22 -3.87 -35.47
N ASP A 527 1.04 -3.63 -35.13
CA ASP A 527 2.13 -3.51 -36.11
C ASP A 527 2.83 -4.86 -36.39
N LEU A 528 2.43 -5.94 -35.70
CA LEU A 528 2.86 -7.29 -36.00
C LEU A 528 2.05 -7.86 -37.16
N GLU A 529 2.74 -8.39 -38.17
CA GLU A 529 2.08 -9.19 -39.20
C GLU A 529 1.43 -10.43 -38.58
N PRO A 530 0.23 -10.84 -39.02
CA PRO A 530 -0.43 -12.04 -38.52
C PRO A 530 0.47 -13.28 -38.61
N GLY A 531 0.69 -13.94 -37.47
CA GLY A 531 1.54 -15.12 -37.35
C GLY A 531 3.04 -14.84 -37.19
N ALA A 532 3.49 -13.59 -37.28
CA ALA A 532 4.88 -13.21 -37.00
C ALA A 532 5.25 -13.52 -35.54
N ALA A 533 6.54 -13.72 -35.27
CA ALA A 533 7.03 -13.84 -33.91
C ALA A 533 7.12 -12.47 -33.23
N TYR A 534 6.78 -12.42 -31.94
CA TYR A 534 7.04 -11.24 -31.14
C TYR A 534 8.55 -10.96 -31.09
N PRO A 535 9.01 -9.73 -31.38
CA PRO A 535 10.43 -9.37 -31.33
C PRO A 535 11.00 -9.47 -29.92
N MET A 536 12.03 -10.28 -29.74
CA MET A 536 12.62 -10.54 -28.42
C MET A 536 13.41 -9.35 -27.88
N ASP A 537 13.99 -8.56 -28.78
CA ASP A 537 14.73 -7.34 -28.48
C ASP A 537 13.83 -6.19 -28.01
N ASP A 538 12.54 -6.22 -28.37
CA ASP A 538 11.52 -5.26 -27.93
C ASP A 538 11.05 -5.46 -26.48
N LEU A 539 11.36 -6.61 -25.87
CA LEU A 539 10.93 -6.92 -24.51
C LEU A 539 11.61 -6.01 -23.48
N GLU A 540 10.82 -5.51 -22.53
CA GLU A 540 11.29 -4.73 -21.38
C GLU A 540 11.75 -5.63 -20.22
N VAL A 541 12.72 -5.16 -19.43
CA VAL A 541 13.25 -5.94 -18.29
C VAL A 541 12.22 -5.98 -17.15
N ALA A 542 11.94 -7.17 -16.63
CA ALA A 542 11.09 -7.34 -15.45
C ALA A 542 11.84 -6.91 -14.19
N ASN A 543 11.13 -6.25 -13.27
CA ASN A 543 11.72 -5.77 -12.03
C ASN A 543 10.75 -5.95 -10.85
N ALA A 544 11.31 -6.21 -9.68
CA ALA A 544 10.59 -6.34 -8.41
C ALA A 544 10.79 -5.13 -7.48
N GLY A 545 11.43 -4.07 -7.97
CA GLY A 545 11.71 -2.85 -7.21
C GLY A 545 10.76 -1.72 -7.60
N SER A 546 10.95 -0.54 -6.99
CA SER A 546 10.26 0.67 -7.44
C SER A 546 10.83 1.14 -8.79
N LYS A 547 10.11 2.04 -9.47
CA LYS A 547 10.57 2.69 -10.71
C LYS A 547 11.96 3.32 -10.56
N GLU A 548 12.27 3.86 -9.37
CA GLU A 548 13.54 4.51 -9.04
C GLU A 548 14.68 3.54 -8.73
N ARG A 549 14.34 2.34 -8.24
CA ARG A 549 15.30 1.30 -7.87
C ARG A 549 14.88 -0.04 -8.44
N PRO A 550 14.88 -0.18 -9.78
CA PRO A 550 14.47 -1.42 -10.40
C PRO A 550 15.44 -2.53 -9.99
N VAL A 551 14.89 -3.62 -9.45
CA VAL A 551 15.66 -4.83 -9.13
C VAL A 551 15.31 -5.87 -10.19
N PRO A 552 16.22 -6.19 -11.12
CA PRO A 552 15.95 -7.16 -12.16
C PRO A 552 15.60 -8.53 -11.57
N ILE A 553 14.63 -9.21 -12.18
CA ILE A 553 14.18 -10.53 -11.75
C ILE A 553 14.95 -11.61 -12.50
N LEU A 554 15.60 -12.50 -11.76
CA LEU A 554 16.28 -13.68 -12.30
C LEU A 554 15.39 -14.92 -12.23
N LEU A 555 15.53 -15.84 -13.19
CA LEU A 555 14.79 -17.10 -13.19
C LEU A 555 15.04 -17.93 -11.91
N SER A 556 16.28 -17.96 -11.42
CA SER A 556 16.66 -18.62 -10.16
C SER A 556 15.86 -18.12 -8.96
N GLN A 557 15.52 -16.82 -8.90
CA GLN A 557 14.74 -16.25 -7.81
C GLN A 557 13.28 -16.73 -7.84
N ILE A 558 12.74 -16.95 -9.04
CA ILE A 558 11.39 -17.49 -9.24
C ILE A 558 11.34 -18.97 -8.87
N ILE A 559 12.30 -19.77 -9.35
CA ILE A 559 12.36 -21.23 -9.08
C ILE A 559 12.68 -21.53 -7.60
N SER A 560 13.37 -20.62 -6.91
CA SER A 560 13.64 -20.77 -5.47
C SER A 560 12.58 -20.12 -4.57
N ALA A 561 11.55 -19.48 -5.17
CA ALA A 561 10.55 -18.68 -4.46
C ALA A 561 11.13 -17.60 -3.51
N GLN A 562 12.37 -17.14 -3.76
CA GLN A 562 13.09 -16.20 -2.89
C GLN A 562 12.51 -14.78 -2.91
N TRP A 563 11.76 -14.42 -3.93
CA TRP A 563 11.13 -13.09 -4.07
C TRP A 563 10.07 -12.79 -2.99
N ARG A 564 9.68 -13.78 -2.18
CA ARG A 564 8.70 -13.69 -1.08
C ARG A 564 9.28 -13.36 0.29
N VAL A 565 10.60 -13.36 0.45
CA VAL A 565 11.25 -13.28 1.77
C VAL A 565 11.63 -11.84 2.12
N ARG A 566 10.84 -10.85 1.70
CA ARG A 566 11.01 -9.46 2.10
C ARG A 566 9.71 -8.88 2.60
#